data_AF-A0A7C0W1B8-F1
#
_entry.id   AF-A0A7C0W1B8-F1
#
_cell.length_a   1.000
_cell.length_b   1.000
_cell.length_c   1.000
_cell.angle_alpha   90.00
_cell.angle_beta   90.00
_cell.angle_gamma   90.00
#
_symmetry.space_group_name_H-M   'P 1'
#
loop_
_entity.id
_entity.type
_entity.pdbx_description
1 polymer ?
#
loop_
_entity_poly.entity_id
_entity_poly.type
_entity_poly.pdbx_seq_one_letter_code
_entity_poly.pdbx_strand_id
1 'polypeptide(L)'
;GNLGENGCVAWMFDKRGYFIFEKEIIDEEKIIDLALKAEAEDVRTDKQNIEVITLPENYESFNNLLKEHNINCLLKEITLIPKTTIDLEGKKAMQMLNLMEQLEDHDDVQKVYANFNIDDKIMEEISTSKDKS
;
A
#
# COMPACT_ATOMS: atom_id res chain seq x y z
N GLY A 1 -2.16 23.17 23.84
CA GLY A 1 -1.83 24.33 22.99
C GLY A 1 -2.12 23.95 21.56
N ASN A 2 -2.99 24.73 20.92
CA ASN A 2 -3.42 24.75 19.52
C ASN A 2 -3.37 23.46 18.67
N LEU A 3 -4.57 22.96 18.35
CA LEU A 3 -4.92 22.21 17.14
C LEU A 3 -4.63 23.06 15.88
N GLY A 4 -3.35 23.32 15.61
CA GLY A 4 -2.89 24.21 14.54
C GLY A 4 -2.20 23.51 13.37
N GLU A 5 -2.12 22.18 13.35
CA GLU A 5 -1.29 21.47 12.35
C GLU A 5 -1.95 20.22 11.75
N ASN A 6 -3.29 20.16 11.67
CA ASN A 6 -3.98 19.09 10.91
C ASN A 6 -3.59 19.04 9.41
N GLY A 7 -2.81 20.02 8.91
CA GLY A 7 -2.28 20.05 7.54
C GLY A 7 -0.77 19.79 7.40
N CYS A 8 -0.01 19.52 8.48
CA CYS A 8 1.46 19.56 8.42
C CYS A 8 2.12 18.28 7.88
N VAL A 9 1.35 17.22 7.58
CA VAL A 9 1.89 15.96 7.02
C VAL A 9 1.06 15.36 5.89
N ALA A 10 -0.18 15.83 5.65
CA ALA A 10 -0.99 15.36 4.52
C ALA A 10 -0.31 15.63 3.17
N TRP A 11 0.51 16.69 3.08
CA TRP A 11 1.30 16.99 1.89
C TRP A 11 2.41 15.96 1.60
N MET A 12 2.77 15.12 2.58
CA MET A 12 3.79 14.07 2.44
C MET A 12 3.26 12.80 1.77
N PHE A 13 1.94 12.67 1.63
CA PHE A 13 1.28 11.53 0.99
C PHE A 13 0.55 11.98 -0.26
N ASP A 14 0.53 11.11 -1.28
CA ASP A 14 -0.38 11.25 -2.41
C ASP A 14 -1.41 10.15 -2.40
N LYS A 15 -2.64 10.51 -2.74
CA LYS A 15 -3.66 9.52 -3.05
C LYS A 15 -3.33 8.90 -4.40
N ARG A 16 -3.19 7.58 -4.43
CA ARG A 16 -2.78 6.79 -5.60
C ARG A 16 -3.65 5.54 -5.73
N GLY A 17 -3.83 5.08 -6.96
CA GLY A 17 -4.22 3.69 -7.20
C GLY A 17 -3.01 2.80 -6.94
N TYR A 18 -3.23 1.68 -6.26
CA TYR A 18 -2.17 0.76 -5.87
C TYR A 18 -2.61 -0.67 -6.12
N PHE A 19 -1.77 -1.41 -6.85
CA PHE A 19 -2.03 -2.78 -7.25
C PHE A 19 -0.80 -3.63 -6.95
N ILE A 20 -1.01 -4.81 -6.40
CA ILE A 20 0.06 -5.79 -6.13
C ILE A 20 -0.26 -7.08 -6.87
N PHE A 21 0.76 -7.63 -7.53
CA PHE A 21 0.70 -8.88 -8.28
C PHE A 21 1.78 -9.83 -7.79
N GLU A 22 1.47 -11.12 -7.78
CA GLU A 22 2.44 -12.17 -7.46
C GLU A 22 3.30 -12.48 -8.68
N LYS A 23 4.61 -12.26 -8.57
CA LYS A 23 5.57 -12.42 -9.67
C LYS A 23 5.71 -13.87 -10.12
N GLU A 24 5.49 -14.84 -9.23
CA GLU A 24 5.55 -16.27 -9.58
C GLU A 24 4.36 -16.73 -10.44
N ILE A 25 3.23 -16.04 -10.34
CA ILE A 25 1.98 -16.41 -11.02
C ILE A 25 1.77 -15.58 -12.30
N ILE A 26 2.30 -14.36 -12.32
CA ILE A 26 2.00 -13.36 -13.35
C ILE A 26 3.25 -12.98 -14.12
N ASP A 27 3.08 -12.88 -15.44
CA ASP A 27 4.10 -12.39 -16.36
C ASP A 27 4.39 -10.89 -16.12
N GLU A 28 5.61 -10.60 -15.66
CA GLU A 28 6.09 -9.26 -15.37
C GLU A 28 6.04 -8.33 -16.59
N GLU A 29 6.45 -8.83 -17.77
CA GLU A 29 6.46 -8.01 -19.00
C GLU A 29 5.03 -7.59 -19.36
N LYS A 30 4.07 -8.50 -19.19
CA LYS A 30 2.66 -8.21 -19.44
C LYS A 30 2.11 -7.14 -18.49
N ILE A 31 2.48 -7.17 -17.20
CA ILE A 31 2.04 -6.14 -16.25
C ILE A 31 2.62 -4.77 -16.61
N ILE A 32 3.90 -4.72 -16.96
CA ILE A 32 4.57 -3.48 -17.38
C ILE A 32 3.86 -2.90 -18.62
N ASP A 33 3.57 -3.72 -19.62
CA ASP A 33 2.85 -3.29 -20.83
C ASP A 33 1.46 -2.72 -20.53
N LEU A 34 0.70 -3.36 -19.63
CA LEU A 34 -0.62 -2.88 -19.24
C LEU A 34 -0.53 -1.60 -18.40
N ALA A 35 0.47 -1.50 -17.52
CA ALA A 35 0.72 -0.32 -16.71
C ALA A 35 1.04 0.89 -17.61
N LEU A 36 1.86 0.71 -18.65
CA LEU A 36 2.16 1.74 -19.63
C LEU A 36 0.91 2.20 -20.40
N LYS A 37 0.05 1.26 -20.82
CA LYS A 37 -1.21 1.58 -21.51
C LYS A 37 -2.20 2.36 -20.64
N ALA A 38 -2.18 2.09 -19.34
CA ALA A 38 -3.03 2.77 -18.37
C ALA A 38 -2.42 4.08 -17.82
N GLU A 39 -1.26 4.50 -18.35
CA GLU A 39 -0.51 5.66 -17.85
C GLU A 39 -0.27 5.54 -16.33
N ALA A 40 0.21 4.37 -15.89
CA ALA A 40 0.68 4.17 -14.53
C ALA A 40 1.85 5.12 -14.24
N GLU A 41 1.91 5.62 -13.00
CA GLU A 41 2.95 6.54 -12.57
C GLU A 41 4.26 5.83 -12.26
N ASP A 42 4.19 4.60 -11.73
CA ASP A 42 5.37 3.85 -11.34
C ASP A 42 5.06 2.34 -11.35
N VAL A 43 6.08 1.54 -11.64
CA VAL A 43 6.04 0.08 -11.51
C VAL A 43 7.29 -0.35 -10.75
N ARG A 44 7.08 -0.99 -9.60
CA ARG A 44 8.16 -1.46 -8.72
C ARG A 44 8.12 -2.96 -8.69
N THR A 45 9.27 -3.60 -8.78
CA THR A 45 9.36 -5.04 -8.67
C THR A 45 10.31 -5.40 -7.54
N ASP A 46 9.87 -6.27 -6.65
CA ASP A 46 10.71 -6.91 -5.65
C ASP A 46 10.95 -8.40 -6.01
N LYS A 47 11.33 -9.23 -5.02
CA LYS A 47 11.59 -10.66 -5.26
C LYS A 47 10.32 -11.47 -5.52
N GLN A 48 9.20 -11.09 -4.93
CA GLN A 48 7.95 -11.85 -4.90
C GLN A 48 6.79 -11.11 -5.57
N ASN A 49 6.83 -9.78 -5.59
CA ASN A 49 5.72 -8.94 -6.00
C ASN A 49 6.11 -7.94 -7.08
N ILE A 50 5.09 -7.60 -7.88
CA ILE A 50 5.10 -6.46 -8.78
C ILE A 50 4.04 -5.49 -8.25
N GLU A 51 4.47 -4.26 -7.97
CA GLU A 51 3.61 -3.18 -7.53
C GLU A 51 3.40 -2.20 -8.69
N VAL A 52 2.15 -1.84 -8.95
CA VAL A 52 1.81 -0.80 -9.92
C VAL A 52 1.12 0.34 -9.20
N ILE A 53 1.66 1.53 -9.38
CA ILE A 53 1.15 2.78 -8.82
C ILE A 53 0.54 3.60 -9.96
N THR A 54 -0.69 4.03 -9.78
CA THR A 54 -1.39 4.88 -10.76
C THR A 54 -1.89 6.17 -10.10
N LEU A 55 -2.20 7.17 -10.93
CA LEU A 55 -3.10 8.22 -10.48
C LEU A 55 -4.46 7.62 -10.08
N PRO A 56 -5.20 8.20 -9.11
CA PRO A 56 -6.53 7.72 -8.73
C PRO A 56 -7.52 7.70 -9.89
N GLU A 57 -7.39 8.66 -10.82
CA GLU A 57 -8.22 8.74 -12.04
C GLU A 57 -7.93 7.60 -13.04
N ASN A 58 -6.71 7.06 -13.04
CA ASN A 58 -6.31 5.95 -13.91
C ASN A 58 -6.60 4.57 -13.28
N TYR A 59 -7.00 4.52 -12.00
CA TYR A 59 -7.28 3.28 -11.27
C TYR A 59 -8.31 2.40 -12.00
N GLU A 60 -9.45 2.95 -12.40
CA GLU A 60 -10.49 2.16 -13.07
C GLU A 60 -10.09 1.72 -14.47
N SER A 61 -9.33 2.55 -15.19
CA SER A 61 -8.78 2.20 -16.51
C SER A 61 -7.89 0.96 -16.41
N PHE A 62 -6.94 0.98 -15.46
CA PHE A 62 -6.05 -0.16 -15.24
C PHE A 62 -6.82 -1.40 -14.73
N ASN A 63 -7.73 -1.23 -13.77
CA ASN A 63 -8.58 -2.31 -13.26
C ASN A 63 -9.41 -3.00 -14.37
N ASN A 64 -9.88 -2.23 -15.35
CA ASN A 64 -10.62 -2.80 -16.48
C ASN A 64 -9.70 -3.53 -17.46
N LEU A 65 -8.52 -3.00 -17.78
CA LEU A 65 -7.52 -3.72 -18.59
C LEU A 65 -7.14 -5.07 -17.96
N LEU A 66 -6.96 -5.11 -16.64
CA LEU A 66 -6.67 -6.36 -15.94
C LEU A 66 -7.82 -7.37 -16.09
N LYS A 67 -9.08 -6.93 -15.98
CA LYS A 67 -10.26 -7.80 -16.20
C LYS A 67 -10.33 -8.31 -17.64
N GLU A 68 -10.10 -7.45 -18.64
CA GLU A 68 -10.09 -7.84 -20.05
C GLU A 68 -9.03 -8.91 -20.35
N HIS A 69 -7.90 -8.84 -19.65
CA HIS A 69 -6.80 -9.80 -19.77
C HIS A 69 -6.87 -10.97 -18.77
N ASN A 70 -7.95 -11.09 -18.00
CA ASN A 70 -8.16 -12.08 -16.94
C ASN A 70 -7.00 -12.18 -15.95
N ILE A 71 -6.44 -11.03 -15.56
CA ILE A 71 -5.37 -10.92 -14.58
C ILE A 71 -5.96 -10.57 -13.22
N ASN A 72 -5.61 -11.35 -12.21
CA ASN A 72 -5.98 -11.10 -10.82
C ASN A 72 -4.84 -10.39 -10.08
N CYS A 73 -5.18 -9.48 -9.18
CA CYS A 73 -4.23 -8.86 -8.26
C CYS A 73 -4.34 -9.54 -6.91
N LEU A 74 -3.23 -9.59 -6.16
CA LEU A 74 -3.25 -9.88 -4.72
C LEU A 74 -3.96 -8.75 -3.96
N LEU A 75 -3.70 -7.51 -4.37
CA LEU A 75 -4.29 -6.32 -3.77
C LEU A 75 -4.58 -5.29 -4.85
N LYS A 76 -5.71 -4.58 -4.69
CA LYS A 76 -6.03 -3.39 -5.46
C LYS A 76 -6.85 -2.41 -4.63
N GLU A 77 -6.40 -1.18 -4.51
CA GLU A 77 -7.13 -0.13 -3.81
C GLU A 77 -6.67 1.28 -4.20
N ILE A 78 -7.44 2.27 -3.77
CA ILE A 78 -6.97 3.65 -3.77
C ILE A 78 -6.51 3.98 -2.36
N THR A 79 -5.22 4.22 -2.18
CA THR A 79 -4.58 4.44 -0.88
C THR A 79 -3.69 5.69 -0.89
N LEU A 80 -3.15 6.03 0.27
CA LEU A 80 -2.19 7.12 0.44
C LEU A 80 -0.77 6.53 0.41
N ILE A 81 0.02 6.89 -0.61
CA ILE A 81 1.42 6.47 -0.74
C ILE A 81 2.33 7.64 -0.36
N PRO A 82 3.35 7.42 0.50
CA PRO A 82 4.31 8.47 0.87
C PRO A 82 5.13 8.92 -0.35
N LYS A 83 5.25 10.24 -0.55
CA LYS A 83 6.03 10.86 -1.65
C LYS A 83 7.51 10.59 -1.55
N THR A 84 8.03 10.48 -0.33
CA THR A 84 9.44 10.29 -0.02
C THR A 84 9.57 9.45 1.24
N THR A 85 10.50 8.50 1.25
CA THR A 85 11.05 7.91 2.48
C THR A 85 11.95 8.96 3.12
N ILE A 86 11.37 9.79 3.98
CA ILE A 86 12.14 10.73 4.79
C ILE A 86 12.58 9.97 6.04
N ASP A 87 13.89 9.86 6.28
CA ASP A 87 14.38 9.41 7.59
C ASP A 87 13.94 10.45 8.63
N LEU A 88 12.90 10.09 9.38
CA LEU A 88 12.36 10.95 10.42
C LEU A 88 13.24 10.82 11.66
N GLU A 89 13.99 11.86 11.98
CA GLU A 89 14.76 11.95 13.22
C GLU A 89 14.08 12.86 14.27
N GLY A 90 14.25 12.52 15.55
CA GLY A 90 13.89 13.38 16.67
C GLY A 90 12.39 13.67 16.78
N LYS A 91 12.04 14.94 17.05
CA LYS A 91 10.66 15.35 17.37
C LYS A 91 9.65 15.11 16.23
N LYS A 92 10.11 15.10 14.97
CA LYS A 92 9.25 14.88 13.80
C LYS A 92 8.77 13.42 13.70
N ALA A 93 9.63 12.46 14.07
CA ALA A 93 9.24 11.05 14.16
C ALA A 93 8.18 10.80 15.23
N MET A 94 8.34 11.41 16.41
CA MET A 94 7.36 11.30 17.50
C MET A 94 5.99 11.91 17.14
N GLN A 95 5.97 13.04 16.42
CA GLN A 95 4.71 13.61 15.92
C GLN A 95 4.03 12.70 14.88
N MET A 96 4.81 12.03 14.03
CA MET A 96 4.29 11.10 13.04
C MET A 96 3.70 9.83 13.69
N LEU A 97 4.40 9.24 14.66
CA LEU A 97 3.92 8.07 15.40
C LEU A 97 2.62 8.38 16.15
N ASN A 98 2.54 9.52 16.82
CA ASN A 98 1.33 9.93 17.55
C ASN A 98 0.14 10.18 16.60
N LEU A 99 0.39 10.63 15.37
CA LEU A 99 -0.69 10.77 14.38
C LEU A 99 -1.13 9.42 13.81
N MET A 100 -0.20 8.48 13.59
CA MET A 100 -0.54 7.11 13.21
C MET A 100 -1.41 6.43 14.28
N GLU A 101 -1.03 6.54 15.55
CA GLU A 101 -1.84 6.03 16.67
C GLU A 101 -3.24 6.66 16.72
N GLN A 102 -3.35 7.97 16.49
CA GLN A 102 -4.66 8.66 16.46
C GLN A 102 -5.54 8.30 15.26
N LEU A 103 -4.94 7.90 14.13
CA LEU A 103 -5.66 7.42 12.96
C LEU A 103 -6.14 5.98 13.15
N GLU A 104 -5.49 5.17 14.00
CA GLU A 104 -5.93 3.83 14.37
C GLU A 104 -7.06 3.83 15.42
N ASP A 105 -7.08 4.83 16.30
CA ASP A 105 -8.06 4.97 17.41
C ASP A 105 -9.45 5.50 16.96
N HIS A 106 -9.64 5.77 15.66
CA HIS A 106 -10.94 6.11 15.09
C HIS A 106 -11.67 4.81 14.70
N ASP A 107 -12.71 4.45 15.45
CA ASP A 107 -13.59 3.26 15.31
C ASP A 107 -14.38 3.17 13.97
N ASP A 108 -13.71 3.36 12.83
CA ASP A 108 -14.16 3.03 11.46
C ASP A 108 -12.94 2.70 10.54
N VAL A 109 -11.83 2.22 11.13
CA VAL A 109 -10.58 1.88 10.40
C VAL A 109 -10.62 0.41 10.00
N GLN A 110 -10.97 0.15 8.73
CA GLN A 110 -11.02 -1.21 8.18
C GLN A 110 -9.65 -1.79 7.73
N LYS A 111 -8.55 -1.03 7.80
CA LYS A 111 -7.21 -1.54 7.45
C LYS A 111 -6.10 -0.92 8.30
N VAL A 112 -5.38 -1.77 9.03
CA VAL A 112 -4.13 -1.44 9.75
C VAL A 112 -2.96 -1.69 8.81
N TYR A 113 -2.14 -0.68 8.55
CA TYR A 113 -0.91 -0.81 7.79
C TYR A 113 0.27 -0.87 8.76
N ALA A 114 0.79 -2.06 8.99
CA ALA A 114 1.99 -2.27 9.79
C ALA A 114 3.22 -2.31 8.89
N ASN A 115 4.20 -1.43 9.11
CA ASN A 115 5.49 -1.45 8.44
C ASN A 115 6.47 -2.41 9.15
N PHE A 116 6.07 -3.66 9.39
CA PHE A 116 6.93 -4.68 9.98
C PHE A 116 7.11 -5.85 9.03
N ASN A 117 8.38 -6.19 8.78
CA ASN A 117 8.77 -7.40 8.08
C ASN A 117 8.80 -8.54 9.12
N ILE A 118 7.76 -9.38 9.15
CA ILE A 118 7.68 -10.53 10.05
C ILE A 118 8.15 -11.77 9.29
N ASP A 119 9.17 -12.44 9.84
CA ASP A 119 9.72 -13.70 9.32
C ASP A 119 8.65 -14.80 9.32
N ASP A 120 8.53 -15.54 8.22
CA ASP A 120 7.43 -16.48 7.92
C ASP A 120 7.15 -17.49 9.03
N LYS A 121 8.18 -17.85 9.81
CA LYS A 121 8.05 -18.79 10.94
C LYS A 121 7.11 -18.31 12.05
N ILE A 122 6.98 -16.99 12.25
CA ILE A 122 6.13 -16.45 13.33
C ILE A 122 4.66 -16.47 12.93
N MET A 123 4.35 -16.41 11.62
CA MET A 123 2.98 -16.42 11.11
C MET A 123 2.31 -17.81 11.23
N GLU A 124 3.11 -18.87 11.22
CA GLU A 124 2.68 -20.27 11.34
C GLU A 124 2.29 -20.67 12.79
N GLU A 125 2.91 -20.06 13.82
CA GLU A 125 2.55 -20.30 15.23
C GLU A 125 1.23 -19.62 15.63
N ILE A 126 0.91 -18.47 15.02
CA ILE A 126 -0.33 -17.72 15.33
C ILE A 126 -1.55 -18.43 14.75
N SER A 127 -1.43 -19.03 13.57
CA SER A 127 -2.52 -19.72 12.89
C SER A 127 -2.90 -21.04 13.58
N THR A 128 -1.96 -21.72 14.24
CA THR A 128 -2.22 -22.98 14.95
C THR A 128 -2.83 -22.81 16.35
N SER A 129 -2.79 -21.61 16.92
CA SER A 129 -3.32 -21.32 18.27
C SER A 129 -4.82 -21.02 18.31
N LYS A 130 -5.47 -20.73 17.17
CA LYS A 130 -6.91 -20.40 17.10
C LYS A 130 -7.86 -21.60 17.11
N ASP A 131 -7.37 -22.83 16.95
CA ASP A 131 -8.21 -24.04 16.91
C ASP A 131 -8.37 -24.75 18.27
N LYS A 132 -7.90 -24.16 19.38
CA LYS A 132 -7.96 -24.77 20.73
C LYS A 132 -8.56 -23.91 21.84
N SER A 133 -9.51 -23.03 21.55
CA SER A 133 -10.36 -22.43 22.61
C SER A 133 -11.81 -22.30 22.19
#